data_AF-A0A950T182-F1
#
_entry.id   AF-A0A950T182-F1
#
_cell.length_a   1.000
_cell.length_b   1.000
_cell.length_c   1.000
_cell.angle_alpha   90.00
_cell.angle_beta   90.00
_cell.angle_gamma   90.00
#
_symmetry.space_group_name_H-M   'P 1'
#
loop_
_entity.id
_entity.type
_entity.pdbx_description
1 polymer ?
#
loop_
_entity_poly.entity_id
_entity_poly.type
_entity_poly.pdbx_seq_one_letter_code
_entity_poly.pdbx_strand_id
1 'polypeptide(L)'
;MMGDPPDYEPRAETSVTGIAAGEGRSPDEVAYDYLTADAGNFLFFPVTGYARDDHEPIREMLTDPGTLLGLGDGGAHVAMIVDASAPTYMLTHWGS
;
A
#
# COMPACT_ATOMS: atom_id res chain seq x y z
N MET A 1 -2.51 -4.49 5.82
CA MET A 1 -3.35 -3.44 6.46
C MET A 1 -2.61 -2.12 6.37
N MET A 2 -3.26 -0.95 6.46
CA MET A 2 -2.55 0.35 6.36
C MET A 2 -1.80 0.72 7.65
N GLY A 3 -2.39 0.52 8.83
CA GLY A 3 -1.75 0.82 10.13
C GLY A 3 -1.63 2.31 10.47
N ASP A 4 -1.11 2.60 11.67
CA ASP A 4 -0.73 3.94 12.15
C ASP A 4 0.64 3.88 12.87
N PRO A 5 1.72 4.51 12.35
CA PRO A 5 1.75 5.27 11.09
C PRO A 5 1.51 4.38 9.86
N PRO A 6 1.11 4.95 8.71
CA PRO A 6 0.84 4.19 7.50
C PRO A 6 2.04 3.38 6.99
N ASP A 7 1.83 2.08 6.76
CA ASP A 7 2.77 1.14 6.16
C ASP A 7 2.40 0.90 4.69
N TYR A 8 3.21 1.44 3.79
CA TYR A 8 3.04 1.32 2.34
C TYR A 8 3.69 0.05 1.77
N GLU A 9 4.47 -0.69 2.55
CA GLU A 9 5.07 -1.97 2.14
C GLU A 9 4.77 -3.07 3.16
N PRO A 10 3.48 -3.35 3.42
CA PRO A 10 3.10 -4.31 4.43
C PRO A 10 3.49 -5.72 4.01
N ARG A 11 4.17 -6.45 4.91
CA ARG A 11 4.53 -7.84 4.67
C ARG A 11 3.30 -8.70 4.35
N ALA A 12 3.49 -9.73 3.51
CA ALA A 12 2.40 -10.61 3.08
C ALA A 12 1.60 -11.23 4.25
N GLU A 13 2.24 -11.50 5.39
CA GLU A 13 1.56 -12.07 6.57
C GLU A 13 0.62 -11.08 7.27
N THR A 14 0.79 -9.77 7.04
CA THR A 14 -0.09 -8.71 7.59
C THR A 14 -1.17 -8.28 6.58
N SER A 15 -1.24 -8.94 5.44
CA SER A 15 -2.37 -8.85 4.52
C SER A 15 -3.62 -9.51 5.12
N VAL A 16 -4.80 -9.12 4.64
CA VAL A 16 -6.08 -9.74 5.05
C VAL A 16 -6.03 -11.26 4.83
N THR A 17 -5.50 -11.69 3.69
CA THR A 17 -5.36 -13.11 3.36
C THR A 17 -4.35 -13.82 4.27
N GLY A 18 -3.22 -13.18 4.57
CA GLY A 18 -2.20 -13.72 5.46
C GLY A 18 -2.72 -13.95 6.88
N ILE A 19 -3.44 -12.96 7.42
CA ILE A 19 -4.08 -13.06 8.74
C ILE A 19 -5.18 -14.12 8.75
N ALA A 20 -6.06 -14.11 7.74
CA ALA A 20 -7.12 -15.10 7.61
C ALA A 20 -6.58 -16.55 7.57
N ALA A 21 -5.50 -16.78 6.82
CA ALA A 21 -4.82 -18.08 6.77
C ALA A 21 -4.20 -18.48 8.12
N GLY A 22 -3.57 -17.53 8.82
CA GLY A 22 -2.97 -17.77 10.14
C GLY A 22 -3.99 -18.06 11.25
N GLU A 23 -5.17 -17.44 11.18
CA GLU A 23 -6.23 -17.56 12.19
C GLU A 23 -7.28 -18.63 11.84
N GLY A 24 -7.26 -19.18 10.63
CA GLY A 24 -8.26 -20.16 10.16
C GLY A 24 -9.64 -19.55 9.93
N ARG A 25 -9.69 -18.27 9.54
CA ARG A 25 -10.91 -17.48 9.32
C ARG A 25 -11.08 -17.16 7.85
N SER A 26 -12.25 -16.64 7.45
CA SER A 26 -12.43 -16.17 6.08
C SER A 26 -11.81 -14.76 5.90
N PRO A 27 -11.23 -14.44 4.72
CA PRO A 27 -10.70 -13.10 4.45
C PRO A 27 -11.73 -11.98 4.60
N ASP A 28 -12.98 -12.25 4.25
CA ASP A 28 -14.11 -11.32 4.41
C ASP A 28 -14.40 -10.99 5.87
N GLU A 29 -14.33 -11.98 6.77
CA GLU A 29 -14.51 -11.78 8.21
C GLU A 29 -13.38 -10.91 8.79
N VAL A 30 -12.13 -11.19 8.41
CA VAL A 30 -10.96 -10.41 8.84
C VAL A 30 -11.03 -8.96 8.32
N ALA A 31 -11.39 -8.77 7.05
CA ALA A 31 -11.54 -7.44 6.48
C ALA A 31 -12.66 -6.64 7.14
N TYR A 32 -13.81 -7.28 7.40
CA TYR A 32 -14.95 -6.65 8.05
C TYR A 32 -14.62 -6.22 9.48
N ASP A 33 -14.03 -7.11 10.28
CA ASP A 33 -13.65 -6.80 11.66
C ASP A 33 -12.63 -5.67 11.71
N TYR A 34 -11.62 -5.71 10.83
CA TYR A 34 -10.62 -4.63 10.76
C TYR A 34 -11.26 -3.29 10.42
N LEU A 35 -12.08 -3.22 9.37
CA LEU A 35 -12.70 -1.96 8.93
C LEU A 35 -13.71 -1.40 9.94
N THR A 36 -14.34 -2.27 10.76
CA THR A 36 -15.36 -1.84 11.72
C THR A 36 -14.82 -1.57 13.12
N ALA A 37 -13.59 -2.03 13.42
CA ALA A 37 -12.94 -1.80 14.71
C ALA A 37 -12.61 -0.32 14.98
N ASP A 38 -12.33 0.48 13.95
CA ASP A 38 -12.07 1.92 14.08
C ASP A 38 -12.46 2.67 12.80
N ALA A 39 -13.03 3.87 12.93
CA ALA A 39 -13.44 4.70 11.80
C ALA A 39 -12.25 5.20 10.94
N GLY A 40 -11.03 5.18 11.48
CA GLY A 40 -9.79 5.50 10.79
C GLY A 40 -9.13 4.31 10.10
N ASN A 41 -9.68 3.09 10.20
CA ASN A 41 -9.09 1.92 9.54
C ASN A 41 -9.38 1.92 8.05
N PHE A 42 -8.32 1.79 7.26
CA PHE A 42 -8.38 1.68 5.81
C PHE A 42 -7.61 0.45 5.32
N LEU A 43 -8.13 -0.19 4.28
CA LEU A 43 -7.40 -1.23 3.57
C LEU A 43 -6.53 -0.59 2.48
N PHE A 44 -5.23 -0.85 2.58
CA PHE A 44 -4.30 -0.58 1.49
C PHE A 44 -4.50 -1.62 0.39
N PHE A 45 -4.81 -1.17 -0.82
CA PHE A 45 -4.97 -2.01 -2.00
C PHE A 45 -4.14 -1.45 -3.16
N PRO A 46 -2.86 -1.84 -3.26
CA PRO A 46 -2.00 -1.35 -4.33
C PRO A 46 -2.42 -1.97 -5.66
N VAL A 47 -2.88 -1.13 -6.59
CA VAL A 47 -3.33 -1.57 -7.93
C VAL A 47 -2.15 -1.78 -8.89
N THR A 48 -1.06 -1.05 -8.68
CA THR A 48 0.14 -1.06 -9.52
C THR A 48 1.41 -0.96 -8.68
N GLY A 49 2.54 -1.48 -9.17
CA GLY A 49 3.84 -1.32 -8.51
C GLY A 49 4.09 -2.25 -7.31
N TYR A 50 3.13 -3.11 -6.97
CA TYR A 50 3.20 -4.05 -5.83
C TYR A 50 2.96 -5.50 -6.26
N ALA A 51 3.30 -5.84 -7.50
CA ALA A 51 3.02 -7.16 -8.08
C ALA A 51 3.84 -8.31 -7.46
N ARG A 52 4.84 -7.97 -6.62
CA ARG A 52 5.77 -8.90 -5.98
C ARG A 52 5.64 -8.90 -4.46
N ASP A 53 4.56 -8.32 -3.92
CA ASP A 53 4.39 -8.07 -2.49
C ASP A 53 5.51 -7.20 -1.88
N ASP A 54 6.16 -6.39 -2.72
CA ASP A 54 7.21 -5.43 -2.37
C ASP A 54 7.26 -4.27 -3.38
N HIS A 55 8.07 -3.25 -3.07
CA HIS A 55 8.31 -2.09 -3.93
C HIS A 55 9.49 -2.27 -4.91
N GLU A 56 10.01 -3.49 -5.07
CA GLU A 56 11.12 -3.74 -5.98
C GLU A 56 10.82 -3.31 -7.43
N PRO A 57 9.61 -3.56 -8.00
CA PRO A 57 9.27 -3.05 -9.33
C PRO A 57 9.30 -1.52 -9.42
N ILE A 58 8.91 -0.83 -8.34
CA ILE A 58 8.97 0.64 -8.28
C ILE A 58 10.43 1.09 -8.26
N ARG A 59 11.29 0.44 -7.47
CA ARG A 59 12.73 0.72 -7.45
C ARG A 59 13.36 0.56 -8.83
N GLU A 60 13.10 -0.56 -9.51
CA GLU A 60 13.65 -0.81 -10.85
C GLU A 60 13.29 0.33 -11.81
N MET A 61 12.03 0.78 -11.79
CA MET A 61 11.60 1.92 -12.60
C MET A 61 12.28 3.23 -12.17
N LEU A 62 12.40 3.50 -10.87
CA LEU A 62 13.01 4.73 -10.35
C LEU A 62 14.50 4.85 -10.63
N THR A 63 15.21 3.72 -10.71
CA THR A 63 16.66 3.67 -10.93
C THR A 63 17.04 3.63 -12.42
N ASP A 64 16.06 3.51 -13.32
CA ASP A 64 16.30 3.55 -14.76
C ASP A 64 16.71 4.96 -15.24
N PRO A 65 17.81 5.10 -16.01
CA PRO A 65 18.31 6.40 -16.46
C PRO A 65 17.37 7.13 -17.44
N GLY A 66 16.38 6.45 -18.02
CA GLY A 66 15.33 7.03 -18.84
C GLY A 66 14.11 7.53 -18.06
N THR A 67 14.07 7.31 -16.74
CA THR A 67 12.92 7.70 -15.91
C THR A 67 12.95 9.18 -15.53
N LEU A 68 11.82 9.85 -15.73
CA LEU A 68 11.55 11.20 -15.24
C LEU A 68 10.36 11.16 -14.28
N LEU A 69 10.56 11.67 -13.06
CA LEU A 69 9.51 11.79 -12.06
C LEU A 69 8.59 12.99 -12.38
N GLY A 70 7.37 12.71 -12.83
CA GLY A 70 6.31 13.71 -13.00
C GLY A 70 5.49 13.89 -11.71
N LEU A 71 4.95 15.10 -11.49
CA LEU A 71 3.99 15.36 -10.41
C LEU A 71 2.72 14.53 -10.60
N GLY A 72 2.22 13.92 -9.51
CA GLY A 72 1.04 13.05 -9.52
C GLY A 72 -0.27 13.81 -9.76
N ASP A 73 -1.15 13.23 -10.58
CA ASP A 73 -2.53 13.68 -10.77
C ASP A 73 -3.43 13.08 -9.66
N GLY A 74 -3.90 13.92 -8.74
CA GLY A 74 -4.73 13.54 -7.60
C GLY A 74 -6.24 13.54 -7.86
N GLY A 75 -6.70 13.84 -9.07
CA GLY A 75 -8.05 14.38 -9.28
C GLY A 75 -9.18 13.40 -9.61
N ALA A 76 -8.91 12.22 -10.17
CA ALA A 76 -9.96 11.47 -10.89
C ALA A 76 -10.67 10.36 -10.09
N HIS A 77 -10.22 10.04 -8.87
CA HIS A 77 -10.67 8.83 -8.19
C HIS A 77 -11.27 9.11 -6.81
N VAL A 78 -12.55 9.44 -6.78
CA VAL A 78 -13.33 9.77 -5.56
C VAL A 78 -13.39 8.61 -4.53
N ALA A 79 -12.98 7.40 -4.89
CA ALA A 79 -12.89 6.23 -4.00
C ALA A 79 -11.45 5.72 -3.78
N MET A 80 -10.43 6.39 -4.34
CA MET A 80 -9.03 6.06 -4.15
C MET A 80 -8.32 7.32 -3.68
N ILE A 81 -7.95 7.37 -2.40
CA ILE A 81 -7.11 8.46 -1.89
C ILE A 81 -5.79 8.38 -2.66
N VAL A 82 -5.56 9.35 -3.56
CA VAL A 82 -4.24 9.57 -4.14
C VAL A 82 -3.37 10.10 -3.02
N ASP A 83 -2.52 9.23 -2.50
CA ASP A 83 -1.63 9.57 -1.42
C ASP A 83 -0.56 10.54 -1.92
N ALA A 84 -0.75 11.83 -1.62
CA ALA A 84 0.25 12.87 -1.83
C ALA A 84 1.55 12.60 -1.06
N SER A 85 1.56 11.66 -0.11
CA SER A 85 2.75 11.24 0.62
C SER A 85 3.63 10.26 -0.16
N ALA A 86 3.13 9.58 -1.19
CA ALA A 86 3.87 8.62 -2.00
C ALA A 86 5.24 9.12 -2.52
N PRO A 87 5.37 10.33 -3.14
CA PRO A 87 6.69 10.84 -3.54
C PRO A 87 7.62 11.10 -2.36
N THR A 88 7.10 11.56 -1.22
CA THR A 88 7.87 11.80 0.02
C THR A 88 8.33 10.48 0.66
N TYR A 89 7.47 9.47 0.66
CA TYR A 89 7.79 8.11 1.10
C TYR A 89 8.89 7.50 0.22
N MET A 90 8.76 7.58 -1.12
CA MET A 90 9.78 7.08 -2.04
C MET A 90 11.15 7.74 -1.81
N LEU A 91 11.21 9.05 -1.57
CA LEU A 91 12.45 9.75 -1.24
C LEU A 91 13.04 9.32 0.12
N THR A 92 12.20 9.04 1.12
CA THR A 92 12.68 8.65 2.46
C THR A 92 13.10 7.18 2.51
N HIS A 93 12.43 6.32 1.75
CA HIS A 93 12.69 4.89 1.69
C HIS A 93 13.95 4.56 0.86
N TRP A 94 14.22 5.32 -0.21
CA TRP A 94 15.33 5.06 -1.15
C TRP A 94 16.42 6.13 -1.17
N GLY A 95 16.23 7.27 -0.50
CA GLY A 95 17.18 8.40 -0.52
C GLY A 95 18.36 8.30 0.45
N SER A 96 18.58 7.13 1.07
CA SER A 96 19.75 6.83 1.91
C SER A 96 20.70 5.86 1.23
#